data_AF-A0A8H4V8T8-F1
#
_entry.id   AF-A0A8H4V8T8-F1
#
_cell.length_a   1.000
_cell.length_b   1.000
_cell.length_c   1.000
_cell.angle_alpha   90.00
_cell.angle_beta   90.00
_cell.angle_gamma   90.00
#
_symmetry.space_group_name_H-M   'P 1'
#
loop_
_entity.id
_entity.type
_entity.pdbx_description
1 polymer ?
#
loop_
_entity_poly.entity_id
_entity_poly.type
_entity_poly.pdbx_seq_one_letter_code
_entity_poly.pdbx_strand_id
1 'polypeptide(L)'
;MHNIDYFVRPPPATKVVLPVVIWQTGLPSSPCLSWTEVIDSNGAIIDEFGHVAEQLRLIGTTLGRMDAGYDAIKSHIISAHTGTLPVLTEAASLLQRRGEVEMKQRVFTAFRDHFVMSDAEVAALTSTAEPVDERFFQSLARAKRIIQDCEILLGFEKQTLGSDLVEQKSKYIDFGFQRLYKWVQREFKSLNLENPHMNSAIRRALRVLAERPSLFQNCLDYFAEARERILSDAFHIALTGNASSGEEDASLKPIDLAAHDSLRYVGDMLAWIHSAAVNEREALEVLFVAEDEGDDGEFNALKALNDLVDRDVAGVSRILRQRVEQVIRSNEETITAYKLAALIIFYRVTFQKLLGIGSNLFDCVESLEKEALRQFRALVRDHIAALEVEFQQPPSELGPPWFLSNALTRLEAIMKTFESSLAASEDRECEFTNVLVEAFQPFMSGCENMAMAIEPPSNAIFLINCKLAAAKILKGFDFTRGEAARIREGISSEVGKLVAFQHHFFCGGSGLGPLLERGQAR
;
A
#
# COMPACT_ATOMS: atom_id res chain seq x y z
N MET A 1 34.39 71.63 -0.86
CA MET A 1 33.72 72.00 -2.13
C MET A 1 32.23 71.86 -1.89
N HIS A 2 31.33 72.85 -1.95
CA HIS A 2 31.30 74.27 -2.31
C HIS A 2 30.46 74.96 -1.21
N ASN A 3 30.93 76.04 -0.58
CA ASN A 3 30.57 77.44 -0.88
C ASN A 3 29.07 77.69 -1.00
N ILE A 4 28.47 78.43 -0.04
CA ILE A 4 27.94 79.80 -0.27
C ILE A 4 28.04 80.58 1.05
N ASP A 5 29.01 81.51 1.09
CA ASP A 5 29.06 82.67 1.98
C ASP A 5 27.99 83.68 1.57
N TYR A 6 27.30 84.29 2.55
CA TYR A 6 26.75 85.64 2.38
C TYR A 6 27.15 86.55 3.55
N PHE A 7 28.10 87.41 3.19
CA PHE A 7 28.53 88.64 3.85
C PHE A 7 27.37 89.61 4.09
N VAL A 8 27.30 90.19 5.30
CA VAL A 8 26.86 91.58 5.49
C VAL A 8 27.83 92.25 6.47
N ARG A 9 28.72 93.08 5.93
CA ARG A 9 29.60 94.01 6.68
C ARG A 9 28.76 95.14 7.27
N PRO A 10 29.05 95.62 8.49
CA PRO A 10 28.61 96.95 8.90
C PRO A 10 29.46 98.04 8.21
N PRO A 11 28.88 99.15 7.73
CA PRO A 11 29.64 100.28 7.20
C PRO A 11 30.19 101.18 8.34
N PRO A 12 31.14 102.07 8.03
CA PRO A 12 32.15 102.52 8.97
C PRO A 12 31.76 103.75 9.79
N ALA A 13 32.50 103.95 10.89
CA ALA A 13 32.44 105.11 11.76
C ALA A 13 32.61 106.43 10.98
N THR A 14 31.53 107.21 10.91
CA THR A 14 31.57 108.58 10.42
C THR A 14 32.07 109.49 11.53
N LYS A 15 33.35 109.89 11.44
CA LYS A 15 33.89 111.05 12.17
C LYS A 15 33.10 112.29 11.77
N VAL A 16 32.39 112.90 12.70
CA VAL A 16 31.88 114.26 12.56
C VAL A 16 32.76 115.18 13.38
N VAL A 17 33.41 116.08 12.65
CA VAL A 17 34.39 117.07 13.07
C VAL A 17 33.66 118.23 13.74
N LEU A 18 34.03 118.56 14.98
CA LEU A 18 33.69 119.82 15.64
C LEU A 18 34.56 120.93 15.04
N PRO A 19 33.99 122.04 14.52
CA PRO A 19 34.78 123.23 14.25
C PRO A 19 34.77 124.14 15.49
N VAL A 20 35.96 124.38 16.02
CA VAL A 20 36.30 125.49 16.91
C VAL A 20 36.86 126.62 16.03
N VAL A 21 36.19 127.78 15.97
CA VAL A 21 36.73 129.06 15.45
C VAL A 21 36.05 130.19 16.23
N ILE A 22 36.67 130.72 17.28
CA ILE A 22 37.54 131.92 17.34
C ILE A 22 36.75 133.24 17.45
N TRP A 23 37.00 133.93 18.57
CA TRP A 23 36.64 135.31 18.87
C TRP A 23 37.35 136.29 17.93
N GLN A 24 36.65 137.31 17.44
CA GLN A 24 37.31 138.55 17.04
C GLN A 24 36.47 139.80 17.36
N THR A 25 37.17 140.72 17.99
CA THR A 25 36.81 142.02 18.56
C THR A 25 36.47 143.09 17.51
N GLY A 26 35.50 143.95 17.81
CA GLY A 26 35.24 145.18 17.06
C GLY A 26 34.23 146.11 17.75
N LEU A 27 34.71 146.87 18.74
CA LEU A 27 34.10 148.15 19.16
C LEU A 27 34.40 149.20 18.07
N PRO A 28 33.52 150.19 17.77
CA PRO A 28 33.14 151.17 18.78
C PRO A 28 31.69 151.68 18.78
N SER A 29 31.39 152.26 19.96
CA SER A 29 30.48 153.38 20.23
C SER A 29 28.96 153.17 20.14
N SER A 30 28.43 152.62 21.25
CA SER A 30 27.32 153.14 22.09
C SER A 30 25.89 153.27 21.51
N PRO A 31 24.81 153.16 22.32
CA PRO A 31 24.73 152.80 23.74
C PRO A 31 23.82 151.58 24.05
N CYS A 32 24.18 150.87 25.12
CA CYS A 32 23.28 150.16 26.05
C CYS A 32 22.14 149.29 25.48
N LEU A 33 22.40 148.00 25.23
CA LEU A 33 21.38 146.93 25.33
C LEU A 33 22.01 145.68 25.97
N SER A 34 21.23 145.03 26.84
CA SER A 34 21.65 144.13 27.91
C SER A 34 21.94 142.70 27.46
N TRP A 35 23.03 142.14 27.97
CA TRP A 35 23.48 140.74 27.82
C TRP A 35 22.47 139.66 28.22
N THR A 36 21.31 140.01 28.78
CA THR A 36 20.26 139.09 29.22
C THR A 36 19.50 138.43 28.06
N GLU A 37 19.20 139.14 26.97
CA GLU A 37 18.35 138.59 25.90
C GLU A 37 19.03 137.47 25.07
N VAL A 38 20.36 137.51 24.91
CA VAL A 38 21.12 136.46 24.19
C VAL A 38 21.35 135.22 25.06
N ILE A 39 21.39 135.40 26.39
CA ILE A 39 21.51 134.30 27.36
C ILE A 39 20.17 133.57 27.48
N ASP A 40 19.04 134.29 27.49
CA ASP A 40 17.71 133.70 27.62
C ASP A 40 17.29 132.88 26.38
N SER A 41 17.58 133.37 25.17
CA SER A 41 17.26 132.61 23.94
C SER A 41 18.10 131.34 23.78
N ASN A 42 19.37 131.36 24.19
CA ASN A 42 20.20 130.16 24.19
C ASN A 42 19.85 129.22 25.35
N GLY A 43 19.38 129.76 26.48
CA GLY A 43 18.84 128.98 27.59
C GLY A 43 17.60 128.17 27.20
N ALA A 44 16.67 128.76 26.44
CA ALA A 44 15.47 128.07 25.97
C ALA A 44 15.78 126.90 25.01
N ILE A 45 16.73 127.08 24.09
CA ILE A 45 17.17 126.02 23.17
C ILE A 45 17.89 124.91 23.94
N ILE A 46 18.70 125.24 24.95
CA ILE A 46 19.38 124.25 25.81
C ILE A 46 18.37 123.47 26.67
N ASP A 47 17.29 124.09 27.13
CA ASP A 47 16.21 123.40 27.86
C ASP A 47 15.40 122.47 26.95
N GLU A 48 15.08 122.88 25.72
CA GLU A 48 14.42 121.99 24.74
C GLU A 48 15.32 120.83 24.30
N PHE A 49 16.61 121.08 24.04
CA PHE A 49 17.58 120.01 23.80
C PHE A 49 17.82 119.15 25.05
N GLY A 50 17.68 119.71 26.25
CA GLY A 50 17.69 118.98 27.53
C GLY A 50 16.50 118.02 27.65
N HIS A 51 15.31 118.45 27.24
CA HIS A 51 14.12 117.58 27.17
C HIS A 51 14.27 116.46 26.12
N VAL A 52 14.84 116.75 24.95
CA VAL A 52 15.12 115.75 23.91
C VAL A 52 16.22 114.77 24.35
N ALA A 53 17.26 115.27 25.03
CA ALA A 53 18.32 114.44 25.60
C ALA A 53 17.80 113.51 26.69
N GLU A 54 16.88 113.97 27.54
CA GLU A 54 16.28 113.13 28.58
C GLU A 54 15.29 112.12 28.00
N GLN A 55 14.55 112.47 26.95
CA GLN A 55 13.74 111.50 26.17
C GLN A 55 14.60 110.44 25.48
N LEU A 56 15.74 110.83 24.89
CA LEU A 56 16.73 109.91 24.31
C LEU A 56 17.38 109.04 25.37
N ARG A 57 17.63 109.58 26.57
CA ARG A 57 18.15 108.82 27.72
C ARG A 57 17.12 107.81 28.21
N LEU A 58 15.85 108.20 28.27
CA LEU A 58 14.74 107.31 28.60
C LEU A 58 14.64 106.18 27.56
N ILE A 59 14.58 106.49 26.26
CA ILE A 59 14.57 105.50 25.18
C ILE A 59 15.81 104.59 25.24
N GLY A 60 16.99 105.14 25.52
CA GLY A 60 18.22 104.37 25.72
C GLY A 60 18.12 103.41 26.90
N THR A 61 17.49 103.81 28.01
CA THR A 61 17.22 102.91 29.15
C THR A 61 16.16 101.86 28.84
N THR A 62 15.12 102.19 28.07
CA THR A 62 14.10 101.20 27.64
C THR A 62 14.68 100.21 26.63
N LEU A 63 15.53 100.69 25.71
CA LEU A 63 16.24 99.85 24.74
C LEU A 63 17.24 98.94 25.44
N GLY A 64 18.00 99.45 26.41
CA GLY A 64 18.87 98.63 27.26
C GLY A 64 18.11 97.58 28.07
N ARG A 65 16.89 97.91 28.55
CA ARG A 65 15.99 96.93 29.19
C ARG A 65 15.45 95.88 28.21
N MET A 66 15.14 96.28 26.97
CA MET A 66 14.71 95.35 25.93
C MET A 66 15.84 94.43 25.46
N ASP A 67 17.05 94.95 25.27
CA ASP A 67 18.24 94.15 24.93
C ASP A 67 18.58 93.19 26.07
N ALA A 68 18.57 93.66 27.32
CA ALA A 68 18.75 92.78 28.48
C ALA A 68 17.66 91.70 28.56
N GLY A 69 16.40 92.04 28.24
CA GLY A 69 15.30 91.08 28.16
C GLY A 69 15.46 90.10 27.00
N TYR A 70 15.92 90.56 25.84
CA TYR A 70 16.19 89.74 24.67
C TYR A 70 17.34 88.77 24.93
N ASP A 71 18.43 89.22 25.53
CA ASP A 71 19.56 88.39 25.92
C ASP A 71 19.18 87.38 27.01
N ALA A 72 18.33 87.77 27.98
CA ALA A 72 17.81 86.86 28.98
C ALA A 72 16.93 85.77 28.37
N ILE A 73 16.02 86.13 27.45
CA ILE A 73 15.16 85.16 26.73
C ILE A 73 16.01 84.26 25.84
N LYS A 74 16.96 84.82 25.09
CA LYS A 74 17.87 84.08 24.23
C LYS A 74 18.72 83.09 25.03
N SER A 75 19.25 83.52 26.17
CA SER A 75 20.00 82.66 27.10
C SER A 75 19.12 81.53 27.65
N HIS A 76 17.89 81.82 28.07
CA HIS A 76 16.93 80.81 28.50
C HIS A 76 16.58 79.80 27.40
N ILE A 77 16.37 80.27 26.16
CA ILE A 77 16.09 79.41 25.00
C ILE A 77 17.29 78.52 24.70
N ILE A 78 18.50 79.08 24.67
CA ILE A 78 19.73 78.29 24.43
C ILE A 78 19.90 77.26 25.54
N SER A 79 19.77 77.65 26.81
CA SER A 79 19.88 76.75 27.97
C SER A 79 18.86 75.62 27.91
N ALA A 80 17.60 75.93 27.61
CA ALA A 80 16.53 74.95 27.44
C ALA A 80 16.81 74.01 26.25
N HIS A 81 17.32 74.54 25.14
CA HIS A 81 17.67 73.75 23.97
C HIS A 81 18.88 72.84 24.22
N THR A 82 19.93 73.33 24.89
CA THR A 82 21.09 72.51 25.29
C THR A 82 20.74 71.43 26.31
N GLY A 83 19.76 71.69 27.19
CA GLY A 83 19.25 70.68 28.13
C GLY A 83 18.31 69.66 27.49
N THR A 84 17.50 70.07 26.51
CA THR A 84 16.44 69.23 25.92
C THR A 84 16.95 68.39 24.75
N LEU A 85 17.91 68.88 23.96
CA LEU A 85 18.47 68.15 22.82
C LEU A 85 19.04 66.76 23.18
N PRO A 86 19.88 66.59 24.22
CA PRO A 86 20.38 65.26 24.60
C PRO A 86 19.25 64.32 25.04
N VAL A 87 18.24 64.83 25.77
CA VAL A 87 17.06 64.05 26.17
C VAL A 87 16.24 63.63 24.95
N LEU A 88 16.09 64.51 23.95
CA LEU A 88 15.38 64.20 22.70
C LEU A 88 16.13 63.14 21.88
N THR A 89 17.46 63.23 21.78
CA THR A 89 18.28 62.22 21.10
C THR A 89 18.26 60.88 21.82
N GLU A 90 18.29 60.90 23.16
CA GLU A 90 18.19 59.68 23.96
C GLU A 90 16.81 59.05 23.80
N ALA A 91 15.73 59.84 23.88
CA ALA A 91 14.36 59.37 23.64
C ALA A 91 14.18 58.77 22.24
N ALA A 92 14.74 59.40 21.19
CA ALA A 92 14.73 58.84 19.84
C ALA A 92 15.47 57.50 19.77
N SER A 93 16.63 57.39 20.41
CA SER A 93 17.39 56.12 20.48
C SER A 93 16.66 55.03 21.25
N LEU A 94 15.94 55.39 22.33
CA LEU A 94 15.14 54.46 23.13
C LEU A 94 13.91 53.99 22.37
N LEU A 95 13.25 54.87 21.61
CA LEU A 95 12.13 54.49 20.74
C LEU A 95 12.58 53.55 19.62
N GLN A 96 13.76 53.78 19.04
CA GLN A 96 14.34 52.87 18.05
C GLN A 96 14.65 51.49 18.67
N ARG A 97 15.33 51.45 19.83
CA ARG A 97 15.59 50.19 20.55
C ARG A 97 14.31 49.47 20.95
N ARG A 98 13.27 50.20 21.37
CA ARG A 98 11.96 49.63 21.65
C ARG A 98 11.37 48.97 20.42
N GLY A 99 11.41 49.63 19.26
CA GLY A 99 10.95 49.05 17.98
C GLY A 99 11.70 47.78 17.60
N GLU A 100 13.02 47.76 17.77
CA GLU A 100 13.85 46.56 17.53
C GLU A 100 13.51 45.41 18.48
N VAL A 101 13.30 45.70 19.77
CA VAL A 101 12.91 44.70 20.77
C VAL A 101 11.50 44.17 20.50
N GLU A 102 10.55 45.03 20.15
CA GLU A 102 9.19 44.63 19.78
C GLU A 102 9.20 43.72 18.53
N MET A 103 10.01 44.03 17.53
CA MET A 103 10.18 43.17 16.36
C MET A 103 10.79 41.82 16.73
N LYS A 104 11.85 41.80 17.53
CA LYS A 104 12.45 40.55 18.04
C LYS A 104 11.45 39.71 18.85
N GLN A 105 10.63 40.35 19.69
CA GLN A 105 9.60 39.69 20.45
C GLN A 105 8.54 39.05 19.55
N ARG A 106 8.10 39.76 18.49
CA ARG A 106 7.14 39.22 17.52
C ARG A 106 7.72 38.02 16.78
N VAL A 107 8.96 38.11 16.28
CA VAL A 107 9.63 37.01 15.60
C VAL A 107 9.83 35.82 16.53
N PHE A 108 10.27 36.04 17.77
CA PHE A 108 10.43 34.98 18.75
C PHE A 108 9.11 34.29 19.10
N THR A 109 8.03 35.06 19.23
CA THR A 109 6.70 34.51 19.52
C THR A 109 6.21 33.65 18.35
N ALA A 110 6.33 34.15 17.12
CA ALA A 110 6.00 33.37 15.92
C ALA A 110 6.86 32.11 15.79
N PHE A 111 8.16 32.21 16.05
CA PHE A 111 9.08 31.08 16.04
C PHE A 111 8.69 30.02 17.07
N ARG A 112 8.42 30.43 18.32
CA ARG A 112 8.00 29.53 19.39
C ARG A 112 6.70 28.84 19.03
N ASP A 113 5.69 29.58 18.60
CA ASP A 113 4.37 29.02 18.32
C ASP A 113 4.39 28.04 17.12
N HIS A 114 5.34 28.22 16.19
CA HIS A 114 5.54 27.33 15.05
C HIS A 114 6.35 26.07 15.39
N PHE A 115 7.54 26.22 15.97
CA PHE A 115 8.51 25.12 16.16
C PHE A 115 8.39 24.39 17.51
N VAL A 116 7.76 25.00 18.53
CA VAL A 116 7.55 24.39 19.84
C VAL A 116 6.17 23.73 19.88
N MET A 117 6.14 22.46 20.29
CA MET A 117 4.89 21.75 20.52
C MET A 117 4.46 21.96 21.96
N SER A 118 3.16 22.06 22.20
CA SER A 118 2.62 22.13 23.55
C SER A 118 2.79 20.81 24.31
N ASP A 119 2.78 20.88 25.64
CA ASP A 119 2.90 19.68 26.48
C ASP A 119 1.79 18.66 26.21
N ALA A 120 0.59 19.14 25.85
CA ALA A 120 -0.54 18.29 25.46
C ALA A 120 -0.25 17.51 24.16
N GLU A 121 0.38 18.13 23.16
CA GLU A 121 0.74 17.46 21.91
C GLU A 121 1.89 16.47 22.10
N VAL A 122 2.84 16.80 22.98
CA VAL A 122 3.93 15.88 23.35
C VAL A 122 3.37 14.68 24.12
N ALA A 123 2.48 14.90 25.09
CA ALA A 123 1.77 13.83 25.80
C ALA A 123 0.96 12.95 24.85
N ALA A 124 0.26 13.58 23.89
CA ALA A 124 -0.49 12.89 22.85
C ALA A 124 0.37 12.00 21.95
N LEU A 125 1.70 12.17 21.87
CA LEU A 125 2.59 11.27 21.13
C LEU A 125 3.37 10.28 22.02
N THR A 126 3.65 10.65 23.27
CA THR A 126 4.60 9.92 24.13
C THR A 126 3.94 9.12 25.25
N SER A 127 2.79 9.59 25.77
CA SER A 127 2.12 8.95 26.90
C SER A 127 1.30 7.74 26.45
N THR A 128 1.53 6.57 27.05
CA THR A 128 0.70 5.38 26.77
C THR A 128 -0.67 5.41 27.45
N ALA A 129 -0.92 6.37 28.34
CA ALA A 129 -2.18 6.52 29.05
C ALA A 129 -3.26 7.23 28.23
N GLU A 130 -2.88 7.95 27.18
CA GLU A 130 -3.83 8.66 26.31
C GLU A 130 -4.39 7.75 25.19
N PRO A 131 -5.63 7.97 24.75
CA PRO A 131 -6.22 7.25 23.63
C PRO A 131 -5.56 7.63 22.30
N VAL A 132 -5.56 6.71 21.33
CA VAL A 132 -5.16 7.01 19.94
C VAL A 132 -6.40 7.55 19.22
N ASP A 133 -6.55 8.88 19.21
CA ASP A 133 -7.69 9.59 18.65
C ASP A 133 -7.25 10.58 17.56
N GLU A 134 -8.16 11.44 17.11
CA GLU A 134 -7.86 12.50 16.13
C GLU A 134 -6.70 13.41 16.58
N ARG A 135 -6.57 13.67 17.89
CA ARG A 135 -5.52 14.55 18.44
C ARG A 135 -4.15 13.91 18.30
N PHE A 136 -4.04 12.59 18.47
CA PHE A 136 -2.82 11.85 18.18
C PHE A 136 -2.38 12.07 16.72
N PHE A 137 -3.28 11.85 15.76
CA PHE A 137 -2.96 11.98 14.33
C PHE A 137 -2.58 13.42 13.95
N GLN A 138 -3.30 14.41 14.49
CA GLN A 138 -2.96 15.83 14.28
C GLN A 138 -1.60 16.20 14.87
N SER A 139 -1.29 15.72 16.09
CA SER A 139 0.00 15.95 16.75
C SER A 139 1.16 15.32 15.98
N LEU A 140 0.95 14.11 15.44
CA LEU A 140 1.94 13.41 14.62
C LEU A 140 2.20 14.14 13.30
N ALA A 141 1.13 14.57 12.61
CA ALA A 141 1.22 15.36 11.39
C ALA A 141 1.88 16.72 11.63
N ARG A 142 1.64 17.35 12.79
CA ARG A 142 2.32 18.58 13.20
C ARG A 142 3.82 18.34 13.43
N ALA A 143 4.21 17.28 14.14
CA ALA A 143 5.62 16.95 14.37
C ALA A 143 6.37 16.74 13.06
N LYS A 144 5.76 16.04 12.09
CA LYS A 144 6.33 15.84 10.73
C LYS A 144 6.49 17.16 9.97
N ARG A 145 5.47 18.02 9.97
CA ARG A 145 5.54 19.35 9.36
C ARG A 145 6.66 20.20 9.95
N ILE A 146 6.84 20.17 11.28
CA ILE A 146 7.92 20.91 11.94
C ILE A 146 9.30 20.40 11.47
N ILE A 147 9.50 19.09 11.29
CA ILE A 147 10.77 18.56 10.75
C ILE A 147 11.02 19.08 9.33
N GLN A 148 10.00 19.08 8.48
CA GLN A 148 10.10 19.60 7.12
C GLN A 148 10.42 21.11 7.12
N ASP A 149 9.75 21.90 7.97
CA ASP A 149 9.99 23.33 8.08
C ASP A 149 11.38 23.67 8.67
N CYS A 150 11.96 22.74 9.46
CA CYS A 150 13.33 22.88 9.97
C CYS A 150 14.39 22.84 8.86
N GLU A 151 14.09 22.35 7.65
CA GLU A 151 14.99 22.44 6.49
C GLU A 151 15.40 23.89 6.19
N ILE A 152 14.47 24.84 6.37
CA ILE A 152 14.73 26.27 6.19
C ILE A 152 15.78 26.76 7.21
N LEU A 153 15.73 26.25 8.44
CA LEU A 153 16.67 26.63 9.51
C LEU A 153 18.07 26.05 9.31
N LEU A 154 18.18 24.91 8.62
CA LEU A 154 19.46 24.26 8.30
C LEU A 154 20.24 25.02 7.20
N GLY A 155 19.58 25.87 6.42
CA GLY A 155 20.20 26.71 5.39
C GLY A 155 20.97 27.93 5.91
N PHE A 156 20.90 28.23 7.21
CA PHE A 156 21.58 29.39 7.83
C PHE A 156 22.90 29.00 8.53
N GLU A 157 23.81 29.97 8.69
CA GLU A 157 25.19 29.80 9.18
C GLU A 157 25.35 29.24 10.62
N LYS A 158 24.26 28.91 11.33
CA LYS A 158 24.26 28.30 12.66
C LYS A 158 23.29 27.11 12.72
N GLN A 159 23.76 25.95 12.26
CA GLN A 159 22.99 24.72 12.01
C GLN A 159 22.60 23.92 13.27
N THR A 160 22.99 24.35 14.47
CA THR A 160 22.77 23.54 15.69
C THR A 160 21.30 23.51 16.11
N LEU A 161 20.60 24.64 16.10
CA LEU A 161 19.20 24.71 16.54
C LEU A 161 18.25 23.90 15.64
N GLY A 162 18.44 23.99 14.31
CA GLY A 162 17.66 23.22 13.35
C GLY A 162 17.87 21.72 13.55
N SER A 163 19.13 21.30 13.70
CA SER A 163 19.48 19.89 13.98
C SER A 163 18.89 19.39 15.31
N ASP A 164 18.99 20.17 16.39
CA ASP A 164 18.46 19.81 17.70
C ASP A 164 16.92 19.65 17.67
N LEU A 165 16.22 20.54 16.97
CA LEU A 165 14.78 20.45 16.77
C LEU A 165 14.40 19.21 15.95
N VAL A 166 15.11 18.94 14.85
CA VAL A 166 14.88 17.73 14.04
C VAL A 166 15.08 16.48 14.89
N GLU A 167 16.16 16.39 15.67
CA GLU A 167 16.42 15.25 16.55
C GLU A 167 15.31 15.07 17.60
N GLN A 168 14.90 16.15 18.26
CA GLN A 168 13.84 16.11 19.27
C GLN A 168 12.49 15.69 18.68
N LYS A 169 12.09 16.26 17.52
CA LYS A 169 10.82 15.92 16.87
C LYS A 169 10.84 14.51 16.29
N SER A 170 11.98 14.05 15.78
CA SER A 170 12.16 12.69 15.28
C SER A 170 11.92 11.68 16.41
N LYS A 171 12.45 11.93 17.62
CA LYS A 171 12.16 11.11 18.81
C LYS A 171 10.65 11.05 19.11
N TYR A 172 9.94 12.18 19.06
CA TYR A 172 8.48 12.18 19.29
C TYR A 172 7.71 11.42 18.22
N ILE A 173 8.13 11.51 16.95
CA ILE A 173 7.55 10.72 15.87
C ILE A 173 7.79 9.23 16.11
N ASP A 174 9.00 8.82 16.49
CA ASP A 174 9.32 7.42 16.75
C ASP A 174 8.51 6.88 17.95
N PHE A 175 8.37 7.65 19.03
CA PHE A 175 7.47 7.30 20.14
C PHE A 175 6.01 7.19 19.69
N GLY A 176 5.55 8.13 18.84
CA GLY A 176 4.22 8.11 18.25
C GLY A 176 3.97 6.82 17.45
N PHE A 177 4.90 6.44 16.57
CA PHE A 177 4.81 5.21 15.79
C PHE A 177 4.84 3.95 16.67
N GLN A 178 5.69 3.89 17.70
CA GLN A 178 5.70 2.76 18.65
C GLN A 178 4.40 2.65 19.43
N ARG A 179 3.80 3.77 19.82
CA ARG A 179 2.51 3.80 20.51
C ARG A 179 1.38 3.37 19.57
N LEU A 180 1.38 3.86 18.32
CA LEU A 180 0.43 3.45 17.29
C LEU A 180 0.52 1.94 17.03
N TYR A 181 1.73 1.42 16.87
CA TYR A 181 2.01 -0.01 16.72
C TYR A 181 1.42 -0.84 17.88
N LYS A 182 1.70 -0.47 19.13
CA LYS A 182 1.16 -1.16 20.32
C LYS A 182 -0.36 -1.03 20.44
N TRP A 183 -0.94 0.07 19.96
CA TRP A 183 -2.39 0.22 19.92
C TRP A 183 -3.00 -0.72 18.87
N VAL A 184 -2.50 -0.72 17.63
CA VAL A 184 -2.95 -1.63 16.56
C VAL A 184 -2.86 -3.10 16.99
N GLN A 185 -1.76 -3.51 17.61
CA GLN A 185 -1.62 -4.88 18.13
C GLN A 185 -2.67 -5.26 19.18
N ARG A 186 -3.10 -4.31 20.02
CA ARG A 186 -4.16 -4.55 21.01
C ARG A 186 -5.52 -4.64 20.33
N GLU A 187 -5.79 -3.75 19.38
CA GLU A 187 -7.04 -3.76 18.62
C GLU A 187 -7.20 -5.06 17.82
N PHE A 188 -6.12 -5.59 17.22
CA PHE A 188 -6.15 -6.89 16.53
C PHE A 188 -6.53 -8.07 17.42
N LYS A 189 -6.23 -8.03 18.73
CA LYS A 189 -6.66 -9.07 19.67
C LYS A 189 -8.16 -9.03 19.97
N SER A 190 -8.74 -7.84 19.94
CA SER A 190 -10.17 -7.59 20.20
C SER A 190 -10.96 -7.34 18.92
N LEU A 191 -10.35 -7.57 17.75
CA LEU A 191 -10.95 -7.20 16.48
C LEU A 191 -12.15 -8.09 16.21
N ASN A 192 -13.32 -7.46 16.12
CA ASN A 192 -14.48 -8.08 15.51
C ASN A 192 -14.63 -7.51 14.10
N LEU A 193 -14.37 -8.33 13.09
CA LEU A 193 -14.47 -7.96 11.67
C LEU A 193 -15.88 -7.49 11.27
N GLU A 194 -16.91 -7.85 12.05
CA GLU A 194 -18.30 -7.44 11.85
C GLU A 194 -18.61 -6.00 12.33
N ASN A 195 -17.69 -5.32 13.02
CA ASN A 195 -17.92 -3.96 13.55
C ASN A 195 -17.29 -2.87 12.64
N PRO A 196 -18.09 -2.13 11.84
CA PRO A 196 -17.55 -1.18 10.86
C PRO A 196 -16.80 0.01 11.48
N HIS A 197 -17.18 0.43 12.69
CA HIS A 197 -16.56 1.58 13.36
C HIS A 197 -15.16 1.26 13.89
N MET A 198 -14.92 0.03 14.34
CA MET A 198 -13.58 -0.41 14.72
C MET A 198 -12.67 -0.47 13.48
N ASN A 199 -13.22 -0.92 12.35
CA ASN A 199 -12.48 -1.05 11.10
C ASN A 199 -11.99 0.31 10.57
N SER A 200 -12.72 1.42 10.73
CA SER A 200 -12.28 2.74 10.23
C SER A 200 -11.11 3.35 11.01
N ALA A 201 -11.09 3.22 12.34
CA ALA A 201 -9.99 3.71 13.16
C ALA A 201 -8.69 2.93 12.90
N ILE A 202 -8.80 1.60 12.77
CA ILE A 202 -7.68 0.70 12.47
C ILE A 202 -7.16 0.94 11.05
N ARG A 203 -8.04 1.13 10.06
CA ARG A 203 -7.67 1.51 8.68
C ARG A 203 -6.77 2.74 8.65
N ARG A 204 -7.19 3.81 9.32
CA ARG A 204 -6.39 5.04 9.40
C ARG A 204 -5.05 4.81 10.10
N ALA A 205 -5.04 4.05 11.19
CA ALA A 205 -3.81 3.70 11.90
C ALA A 205 -2.85 2.90 11.02
N LEU A 206 -3.34 1.91 10.27
CA LEU A 206 -2.55 1.10 9.34
C LEU A 206 -2.00 1.94 8.18
N ARG A 207 -2.78 2.86 7.62
CA ARG A 207 -2.33 3.80 6.58
C ARG A 207 -1.17 4.67 7.06
N VAL A 208 -1.25 5.20 8.28
CA VAL A 208 -0.14 5.97 8.86
C VAL A 208 1.06 5.06 9.15
N LEU A 209 0.83 3.85 9.67
CA LEU A 209 1.89 2.89 9.98
C LEU A 209 2.63 2.41 8.73
N ALA A 210 1.97 2.39 7.56
CA ALA A 210 2.57 2.03 6.26
C ALA A 210 3.76 2.93 5.87
N GLU A 211 3.85 4.16 6.42
CA GLU A 211 5.04 5.02 6.26
C GLU A 211 6.32 4.41 6.88
N ARG A 212 6.18 3.43 7.77
CA ARG A 212 7.28 2.63 8.35
C ARG A 212 7.07 1.16 8.00
N PRO A 213 7.55 0.68 6.83
CA PRO A 213 7.22 -0.65 6.31
C PRO A 213 7.53 -1.80 7.27
N SER A 214 8.61 -1.71 8.07
CA SER A 214 8.95 -2.76 9.04
C SER A 214 7.91 -2.90 10.17
N LEU A 215 7.38 -1.79 10.70
CA LEU A 215 6.35 -1.84 11.75
C LEU A 215 5.02 -2.33 11.19
N PHE A 216 4.69 -1.89 9.97
CA PHE A 216 3.48 -2.33 9.27
C PHE A 216 3.50 -3.83 9.00
N GLN A 217 4.60 -4.37 8.46
CA GLN A 217 4.73 -5.81 8.21
C GLN A 217 4.66 -6.63 9.51
N ASN A 218 5.33 -6.21 10.58
CA ASN A 218 5.22 -6.89 11.88
C ASN A 218 3.78 -6.91 12.44
N CYS A 219 2.99 -5.85 12.17
CA CYS A 219 1.58 -5.82 12.53
C CYS A 219 0.75 -6.81 11.72
N LEU A 220 0.98 -6.89 10.41
CA LEU A 220 0.33 -7.88 9.54
C LEU A 220 0.73 -9.31 9.92
N ASP A 221 1.99 -9.53 10.32
CA ASP A 221 2.45 -10.83 10.79
C ASP A 221 1.72 -11.27 12.05
N TYR A 222 1.59 -10.37 13.02
CA TYR A 222 0.87 -10.62 14.26
C TYR A 222 -0.63 -10.87 14.03
N PHE A 223 -1.24 -10.11 13.11
CA PHE A 223 -2.62 -10.31 12.69
C PHE A 223 -2.79 -11.70 12.06
N ALA A 224 -1.94 -12.04 11.11
CA ALA A 224 -2.03 -13.30 10.38
C ALA A 224 -1.86 -14.51 11.30
N GLU A 225 -0.92 -14.46 12.25
CA GLU A 225 -0.73 -15.52 13.25
C GLU A 225 -1.97 -15.71 14.12
N ALA A 226 -2.63 -14.61 14.52
CA ALA A 226 -3.85 -14.68 15.31
C ALA A 226 -5.03 -15.25 14.51
N ARG A 227 -5.20 -14.83 13.25
CA ARG A 227 -6.24 -15.36 12.34
C ARG A 227 -6.00 -16.82 12.01
N GLU A 228 -4.76 -17.19 11.70
CA GLU A 228 -4.35 -18.58 11.43
C GLU A 228 -4.74 -19.51 12.58
N ARG A 229 -4.50 -19.08 13.82
CA ARG A 229 -4.89 -19.83 15.01
C ARG A 229 -6.41 -20.00 15.09
N ILE A 230 -7.17 -18.91 14.92
CA ILE A 230 -8.64 -18.92 15.00
C ILE A 230 -9.23 -19.84 13.92
N LEU A 231 -8.76 -19.73 12.68
CA LEU A 231 -9.23 -20.56 11.57
C LEU A 231 -8.83 -22.02 11.75
N SER A 232 -7.63 -22.31 12.26
CA SER A 232 -7.20 -23.67 12.57
C SER A 232 -8.05 -24.31 13.67
N ASP A 233 -8.34 -23.57 14.74
CA ASP A 233 -9.22 -24.03 15.82
C ASP A 233 -10.65 -24.26 15.29
N ALA A 234 -11.18 -23.34 14.47
CA ALA A 234 -12.48 -23.49 13.83
C ALA A 234 -12.54 -24.71 12.89
N PHE A 235 -11.47 -24.99 12.14
CA PHE A 235 -11.39 -26.18 11.30
C PHE A 235 -11.34 -27.46 12.13
N HIS A 236 -10.59 -27.46 13.24
CA HIS A 236 -10.56 -28.59 14.18
C HIS A 236 -11.94 -28.87 14.78
N ILE A 237 -12.69 -27.84 15.13
CA ILE A 237 -14.07 -27.96 15.61
C ILE A 237 -14.97 -28.51 14.48
N ALA A 238 -14.85 -28.02 13.25
CA ALA A 238 -15.61 -28.54 12.12
C ALA A 238 -15.31 -30.03 11.83
N LEU A 239 -14.06 -30.46 12.01
CA LEU A 239 -13.65 -31.85 11.84
C LEU A 239 -14.23 -32.76 12.94
N THR A 240 -14.06 -32.36 14.20
CA THR A 240 -14.31 -33.23 15.36
C THR A 240 -15.69 -33.05 16.00
N GLY A 241 -16.32 -31.88 15.81
CA GLY A 241 -17.60 -31.49 16.43
C GLY A 241 -17.49 -31.12 17.90
N ASN A 242 -16.29 -31.17 18.48
CA ASN A 242 -16.07 -30.84 19.88
C ASN A 242 -15.81 -29.33 20.03
N ALA A 243 -16.88 -28.54 20.19
CA ALA A 243 -16.74 -27.22 20.79
C ALA A 243 -16.41 -27.39 22.28
N SER A 244 -15.31 -26.80 22.76
CA SER A 244 -14.91 -26.82 24.17
C SER A 244 -15.92 -26.14 25.12
N SER A 245 -16.91 -25.45 24.56
CA SER A 245 -18.11 -24.92 25.23
C SER A 245 -19.30 -25.79 24.83
N GLY A 246 -19.93 -26.48 25.79
CA GLY A 246 -21.02 -27.44 25.58
C GLY A 246 -22.35 -26.89 25.04
N GLU A 247 -22.31 -25.90 24.16
CA GLU A 247 -23.40 -25.54 23.25
C GLU A 247 -23.16 -26.30 21.95
N GLU A 248 -23.77 -27.48 21.84
CA GLU A 248 -23.90 -28.19 20.58
C GLU A 248 -24.75 -27.31 19.64
N ASP A 249 -24.11 -26.60 18.71
CA ASP A 249 -24.82 -26.18 17.51
C ASP A 249 -25.11 -27.45 16.70
N ALA A 250 -26.21 -28.12 17.05
CA ALA A 250 -26.62 -29.44 16.57
C ALA A 250 -26.95 -29.48 15.06
N SER A 251 -26.68 -28.40 14.33
CA SER A 251 -27.01 -28.23 12.92
C SER A 251 -25.94 -28.78 11.96
N LEU A 252 -24.66 -28.84 12.37
CA LEU A 252 -23.55 -29.30 11.51
C LEU A 252 -22.89 -30.56 12.08
N LYS A 253 -23.11 -31.69 11.40
CA LYS A 253 -22.46 -32.96 11.74
C LYS A 253 -20.94 -32.84 11.52
N PRO A 254 -20.09 -33.30 12.46
CA PRO A 254 -18.65 -33.28 12.26
C PRO A 254 -18.22 -33.98 10.99
N ILE A 255 -17.26 -33.38 10.28
CA ILE A 255 -16.74 -33.90 9.01
C ILE A 255 -16.14 -35.31 9.21
N ASP A 256 -15.53 -35.59 10.37
CA ASP A 256 -14.92 -36.90 10.68
C ASP A 256 -15.94 -38.07 10.70
N LEU A 257 -17.24 -37.80 10.86
CA LEU A 257 -18.27 -38.84 10.72
C LEU A 257 -18.39 -39.38 9.29
N ALA A 258 -17.99 -38.59 8.29
CA ALA A 258 -17.97 -38.98 6.89
C ALA A 258 -16.69 -39.72 6.48
N ALA A 259 -15.74 -40.00 7.39
CA ALA A 259 -14.44 -40.60 7.05
C ALA A 259 -14.52 -41.96 6.34
N HIS A 260 -15.65 -42.67 6.46
CA HIS A 260 -15.92 -43.93 5.74
C HIS A 260 -16.19 -43.72 4.24
N ASP A 261 -16.64 -42.54 3.83
CA ASP A 261 -16.83 -42.12 2.45
C ASP A 261 -15.72 -41.13 2.08
N SER A 262 -14.66 -41.64 1.47
CA SER A 262 -13.46 -40.87 1.15
C SER A 262 -13.74 -39.63 0.28
N LEU A 263 -14.68 -39.73 -0.66
CA LEU A 263 -15.02 -38.61 -1.56
C LEU A 263 -15.74 -37.50 -0.82
N ARG A 264 -16.73 -37.87 -0.01
CA ARG A 264 -17.45 -36.91 0.82
C ARG A 264 -16.52 -36.27 1.84
N TYR A 265 -15.68 -37.05 2.51
CA TYR A 265 -14.77 -36.56 3.53
C TYR A 265 -13.78 -35.52 2.98
N VAL A 266 -13.14 -35.81 1.85
CA VAL A 266 -12.22 -34.87 1.19
C VAL A 266 -12.97 -33.67 0.61
N GLY A 267 -14.17 -33.88 0.05
CA GLY A 267 -15.03 -32.83 -0.46
C GLY A 267 -15.46 -31.83 0.61
N ASP A 268 -15.93 -32.32 1.75
CA ASP A 268 -16.36 -31.49 2.88
C ASP A 268 -15.19 -30.66 3.46
N MET A 269 -13.98 -31.25 3.56
CA MET A 269 -12.77 -30.52 3.97
C MET A 269 -12.39 -29.40 2.99
N LEU A 270 -12.37 -29.70 1.68
CA LEU A 270 -12.05 -28.71 0.64
C LEU A 270 -13.10 -27.60 0.56
N ALA A 271 -14.38 -27.96 0.69
CA ALA A 271 -15.50 -27.02 0.72
C ALA A 271 -15.42 -26.08 1.93
N TRP A 272 -15.08 -26.61 3.11
CA TRP A 272 -14.92 -25.81 4.32
C TRP A 272 -13.81 -24.77 4.13
N ILE A 273 -12.65 -25.18 3.62
CA ILE A 273 -11.50 -24.29 3.41
C ILE A 273 -11.81 -23.23 2.35
N HIS A 274 -12.50 -23.62 1.29
CA HIS A 274 -12.96 -22.68 0.28
C HIS A 274 -13.89 -21.62 0.88
N SER A 275 -14.89 -22.03 1.67
CA SER A 275 -15.78 -21.10 2.37
C SER A 275 -15.02 -20.17 3.32
N ALA A 276 -14.11 -20.74 4.13
CA ALA A 276 -13.29 -19.97 5.06
C ALA A 276 -12.39 -18.94 4.34
N ALA A 277 -11.74 -19.33 3.24
CA ALA A 277 -10.89 -18.44 2.46
C ALA A 277 -11.68 -17.30 1.78
N VAL A 278 -12.90 -17.59 1.29
CA VAL A 278 -13.79 -16.57 0.72
C VAL A 278 -14.23 -15.58 1.81
N ASN A 279 -14.69 -16.09 2.95
CA ASN A 279 -15.12 -15.24 4.08
C ASN A 279 -13.96 -14.39 4.62
N GLU A 280 -12.76 -14.94 4.72
CA GLU A 280 -11.57 -14.20 5.15
C GLU A 280 -11.24 -13.08 4.16
N ARG A 281 -11.26 -13.41 2.87
CA ARG A 281 -11.02 -12.42 1.81
C ARG A 281 -12.04 -11.29 1.86
N GLU A 282 -13.34 -11.59 1.99
CA GLU A 282 -14.39 -10.57 2.09
C GLU A 282 -14.20 -9.69 3.33
N ALA A 283 -13.88 -10.29 4.48
CA ALA A 283 -13.65 -9.54 5.72
C ALA A 283 -12.42 -8.63 5.64
N LEU A 284 -11.35 -9.10 4.99
CA LEU A 284 -10.14 -8.31 4.76
C LEU A 284 -10.31 -7.25 3.68
N GLU A 285 -11.13 -7.50 2.64
CA GLU A 285 -11.51 -6.48 1.65
C GLU A 285 -12.23 -5.31 2.35
N VAL A 286 -13.12 -5.58 3.31
CA VAL A 286 -13.76 -4.52 4.13
C VAL A 286 -12.73 -3.77 4.99
N LEU A 287 -11.72 -4.47 5.52
CA LEU A 287 -10.68 -3.86 6.34
C LEU A 287 -9.66 -3.05 5.55
N PHE A 288 -9.39 -3.36 4.27
CA PHE A 288 -8.31 -2.71 3.51
C PHE A 288 -8.77 -1.90 2.29
N VAL A 289 -9.93 -2.19 1.69
CA VAL A 289 -10.33 -1.67 0.38
C VAL A 289 -11.56 -0.76 0.44
N ALA A 290 -12.42 -0.91 1.46
CA ALA A 290 -13.57 -0.03 1.61
C ALA A 290 -13.11 1.43 1.89
N GLU A 291 -13.44 2.35 0.97
CA GLU A 291 -13.25 3.82 1.04
C GLU A 291 -11.97 4.46 0.44
N ASP A 292 -11.41 3.94 -0.66
CA ASP A 292 -10.52 4.75 -1.52
C ASP A 292 -11.26 5.23 -2.80
N GLU A 293 -12.11 6.25 -2.66
CA GLU A 293 -12.40 7.19 -3.77
C GLU A 293 -11.39 8.36 -3.71
N GLY A 294 -10.13 8.04 -4.02
CA GLY A 294 -9.10 9.02 -4.32
C GLY A 294 -7.94 9.04 -3.33
N ASP A 295 -6.86 8.34 -3.67
CA ASP A 295 -5.58 8.97 -3.98
C ASP A 295 -4.64 7.94 -4.62
N ASP A 296 -3.79 8.41 -5.52
CA ASP A 296 -2.81 7.65 -6.28
C ASP A 296 -1.80 6.95 -5.34
N GLY A 297 -1.84 5.62 -5.33
CA GLY A 297 -0.83 4.81 -4.68
C GLY A 297 -0.81 3.42 -5.28
N GLU A 298 0.24 3.14 -6.06
CA GLU A 298 0.61 1.86 -6.67
C GLU A 298 0.92 0.76 -5.63
N PHE A 299 0.22 0.74 -4.49
CA PHE A 299 0.23 -0.39 -3.58
C PHE A 299 -0.71 -1.44 -4.16
N ASN A 300 -0.17 -2.61 -4.50
CA ASN A 300 -0.96 -3.73 -4.99
C ASN A 300 -1.77 -4.32 -3.83
N ALA A 301 -2.75 -3.56 -3.33
CA ALA A 301 -3.59 -3.86 -2.18
C ALA A 301 -4.26 -5.22 -2.35
N LEU A 302 -4.64 -5.55 -3.58
CA LEU A 302 -5.27 -6.81 -3.96
C LEU A 302 -4.29 -8.00 -3.84
N LYS A 303 -3.01 -7.81 -4.19
CA LYS A 303 -1.98 -8.83 -3.96
C LYS A 303 -1.64 -8.97 -2.47
N ALA A 304 -1.44 -7.86 -1.75
CA ALA A 304 -1.16 -7.88 -0.32
C ALA A 304 -2.31 -8.52 0.48
N LEU A 305 -3.55 -8.29 0.04
CA LEU A 305 -4.76 -8.95 0.54
C LEU A 305 -4.72 -10.46 0.31
N ASN A 306 -4.48 -10.91 -0.93
CA ASN A 306 -4.40 -12.34 -1.24
C ASN A 306 -3.25 -13.03 -0.47
N ASP A 307 -2.10 -12.37 -0.34
CA ASP A 307 -0.96 -12.84 0.44
C ASP A 307 -1.32 -12.96 1.94
N LEU A 308 -2.14 -12.05 2.46
CA LEU A 308 -2.62 -12.11 3.85
C LEU A 308 -3.62 -13.24 4.06
N VAL A 309 -4.63 -13.38 3.18
CA VAL A 309 -5.59 -14.49 3.23
C VAL A 309 -4.89 -15.84 3.18
N ASP A 310 -3.88 -15.99 2.30
CA ASP A 310 -3.11 -17.24 2.18
C ASP A 310 -2.35 -17.58 3.48
N ARG A 311 -1.84 -16.57 4.19
CA ARG A 311 -1.21 -16.76 5.50
C ARG A 311 -2.22 -17.13 6.57
N ASP A 312 -3.39 -16.51 6.56
CA ASP A 312 -4.46 -16.78 7.52
C ASP A 312 -4.97 -18.23 7.39
N VAL A 313 -4.99 -18.80 6.18
CA VAL A 313 -5.40 -20.19 5.96
C VAL A 313 -4.24 -21.21 6.00
N ALA A 314 -3.02 -20.78 6.31
CA ALA A 314 -1.83 -21.64 6.24
C ALA A 314 -1.90 -22.84 7.22
N GLY A 315 -2.34 -22.59 8.45
CA GLY A 315 -2.49 -23.62 9.49
C GLY A 315 -3.52 -24.68 9.09
N VAL A 316 -4.66 -24.23 8.56
CA VAL A 316 -5.71 -25.09 8.01
C VAL A 316 -5.21 -25.93 6.84
N SER A 317 -4.41 -25.32 5.94
CA SER A 317 -3.81 -25.99 4.79
C SER A 317 -2.88 -27.13 5.19
N ARG A 318 -2.16 -27.00 6.32
CA ARG A 318 -1.32 -28.09 6.87
C ARG A 318 -2.16 -29.27 7.36
N ILE A 319 -3.27 -29.01 8.05
CA ILE A 319 -4.17 -30.04 8.55
C ILE A 319 -4.85 -30.77 7.38
N LEU A 320 -5.33 -30.01 6.38
CA LEU A 320 -5.89 -30.55 5.14
C LEU A 320 -4.91 -31.52 4.48
N ARG A 321 -3.67 -31.08 4.28
CA ARG A 321 -2.64 -31.89 3.64
C ARG A 321 -2.49 -33.25 4.31
N GLN A 322 -2.31 -33.25 5.64
CA GLN A 322 -2.12 -34.49 6.40
C GLN A 322 -3.29 -35.45 6.25
N ARG A 323 -4.53 -34.95 6.40
CA ARG A 323 -5.74 -35.78 6.34
C ARG A 323 -6.04 -36.29 4.92
N VAL A 324 -5.93 -35.42 3.91
CA VAL A 324 -6.19 -35.81 2.52
C VAL A 324 -5.10 -36.77 2.01
N GLU A 325 -3.83 -36.54 2.32
CA GLU A 325 -2.75 -37.49 1.98
C GLU A 325 -3.01 -38.88 2.59
N GLN A 326 -3.47 -38.93 3.85
CA GLN A 326 -3.80 -40.19 4.49
C GLN A 326 -4.91 -40.94 3.73
N VAL A 327 -5.99 -40.23 3.37
CA VAL A 327 -7.12 -40.80 2.62
C VAL A 327 -6.66 -41.33 1.26
N ILE A 328 -5.82 -40.56 0.54
CA ILE A 328 -5.27 -40.97 -0.75
C ILE A 328 -4.46 -42.26 -0.59
N ARG A 329 -3.54 -42.33 0.38
CA ARG A 329 -2.67 -43.50 0.59
C ARG A 329 -3.43 -44.75 1.03
N SER A 330 -4.49 -44.60 1.83
CA SER A 330 -5.31 -45.73 2.27
C SER A 330 -6.31 -46.22 1.22
N ASN A 331 -6.51 -45.49 0.13
CA ASN A 331 -7.48 -45.87 -0.89
C ASN A 331 -6.91 -46.98 -1.79
N GLU A 332 -7.62 -48.10 -1.84
CA GLU A 332 -7.28 -49.28 -2.66
C GLU A 332 -8.10 -49.37 -3.97
N GLU A 333 -9.13 -48.54 -4.13
CA GLU A 333 -10.04 -48.60 -5.28
C GLU A 333 -9.63 -47.64 -6.41
N THR A 334 -9.39 -48.16 -7.62
CA THR A 334 -8.96 -47.38 -8.80
C THR A 334 -9.92 -46.25 -9.18
N ILE A 335 -11.23 -46.52 -9.20
CA ILE A 335 -12.25 -45.53 -9.58
C ILE A 335 -12.31 -44.41 -8.54
N THR A 336 -12.28 -44.77 -7.25
CA THR A 336 -12.31 -43.82 -6.14
C THR A 336 -11.05 -42.96 -6.12
N ALA A 337 -9.87 -43.52 -6.39
CA ALA A 337 -8.62 -42.77 -6.54
C ALA A 337 -8.72 -41.70 -7.63
N TYR A 338 -9.28 -42.05 -8.80
CA TYR A 338 -9.44 -41.09 -9.89
C TYR A 338 -10.49 -40.00 -9.56
N LYS A 339 -11.61 -40.38 -8.93
CA LYS A 339 -12.61 -39.41 -8.47
C LYS A 339 -12.05 -38.43 -7.45
N LEU A 340 -11.19 -38.90 -6.53
CA LEU A 340 -10.47 -38.04 -5.59
C LEU A 340 -9.54 -37.07 -6.33
N ALA A 341 -8.76 -37.56 -7.30
CA ALA A 341 -7.90 -36.71 -8.12
C ALA A 341 -8.72 -35.63 -8.86
N ALA A 342 -9.84 -36.01 -9.50
CA ALA A 342 -10.71 -35.07 -10.21
C ALA A 342 -11.30 -33.99 -9.28
N LEU A 343 -11.73 -34.37 -8.07
CA LEU A 343 -12.21 -33.44 -7.05
C LEU A 343 -11.12 -32.46 -6.62
N ILE A 344 -9.91 -32.95 -6.37
CA ILE A 344 -8.77 -32.10 -5.97
C ILE A 344 -8.38 -31.14 -7.12
N ILE A 345 -8.38 -31.60 -8.37
CA ILE A 345 -8.14 -30.75 -9.56
C ILE A 345 -9.15 -29.62 -9.65
N PHE A 346 -10.45 -29.90 -9.42
CA PHE A 346 -11.50 -28.88 -9.40
C PHE A 346 -11.21 -27.80 -8.36
N TYR A 347 -10.87 -28.20 -7.13
CA TYR A 347 -10.52 -27.26 -6.08
C TYR A 347 -9.20 -26.53 -6.35
N ARG A 348 -8.20 -27.15 -6.98
CA ARG A 348 -6.96 -26.46 -7.40
C ARG A 348 -7.30 -25.28 -8.29
N VAL A 349 -8.11 -25.49 -9.33
CA VAL A 349 -8.53 -24.42 -10.25
C VAL A 349 -9.35 -23.35 -9.51
N THR A 350 -10.17 -23.76 -8.54
CA THR A 350 -10.95 -22.83 -7.71
C THR A 350 -10.04 -21.95 -6.85
N PHE A 351 -9.07 -22.54 -6.15
CA PHE A 351 -8.12 -21.79 -5.32
C PHE A 351 -7.16 -20.93 -6.14
N GLN A 352 -6.77 -21.38 -7.34
CA GLN A 352 -6.00 -20.57 -8.28
C GLN A 352 -6.73 -19.27 -8.64
N LYS A 353 -8.05 -19.32 -8.85
CA LYS A 353 -8.88 -18.14 -9.13
C LYS A 353 -9.07 -17.26 -7.90
N LEU A 354 -9.14 -17.85 -6.70
CA LEU A 354 -9.39 -17.14 -5.46
C LEU A 354 -8.16 -16.36 -4.96
N LEU A 355 -6.99 -17.02 -4.91
CA LEU A 355 -5.76 -16.49 -4.29
C LEU A 355 -4.63 -16.23 -5.28
N GLY A 356 -4.71 -16.77 -6.50
CA GLY A 356 -3.65 -16.72 -7.50
C GLY A 356 -2.70 -17.92 -7.47
N ILE A 357 -1.75 -17.94 -8.41
CA ILE A 357 -0.73 -18.98 -8.53
C ILE A 357 0.40 -18.69 -7.51
N GLY A 358 0.90 -19.74 -6.84
CA GLY A 358 2.02 -19.64 -5.89
C GLY A 358 1.63 -19.31 -4.46
N SER A 359 0.33 -19.38 -4.12
CA SER A 359 -0.14 -19.34 -2.74
C SER A 359 0.11 -20.69 -2.05
N ASN A 360 0.34 -20.69 -0.74
CA ASN A 360 0.57 -21.91 0.05
C ASN A 360 -0.59 -22.89 -0.07
N LEU A 361 -1.83 -22.39 -0.10
CA LEU A 361 -3.02 -23.24 -0.29
C LEU A 361 -3.05 -23.84 -1.72
N PHE A 362 -2.74 -23.05 -2.74
CA PHE A 362 -2.66 -23.57 -4.12
C PHE A 362 -1.58 -24.65 -4.25
N ASP A 363 -0.37 -24.39 -3.75
CA ASP A 363 0.75 -25.34 -3.78
C ASP A 363 0.43 -26.61 -2.95
N CYS A 364 -0.36 -26.47 -1.88
CA CYS A 364 -0.87 -27.59 -1.11
C CYS A 364 -1.78 -28.50 -1.94
N VAL A 365 -2.78 -27.92 -2.59
CA VAL A 365 -3.74 -28.68 -3.39
C VAL A 365 -3.08 -29.24 -4.66
N GLU A 366 -2.15 -28.53 -5.28
CA GLU A 366 -1.36 -29.04 -6.42
C GLU A 366 -0.50 -30.25 -6.03
N SER A 367 0.11 -30.22 -4.84
CA SER A 367 0.84 -31.37 -4.31
C SER A 367 -0.08 -32.57 -4.03
N LEU A 368 -1.29 -32.32 -3.50
CA LEU A 368 -2.29 -33.36 -3.27
C LEU A 368 -2.81 -33.97 -4.58
N GLU A 369 -2.98 -33.17 -5.63
CA GLU A 369 -3.34 -33.62 -6.98
C GLU A 369 -2.29 -34.60 -7.52
N LYS A 370 -1.01 -34.22 -7.44
CA LYS A 370 0.11 -35.06 -7.88
C LYS A 370 0.10 -36.39 -7.14
N GLU A 371 -0.16 -36.38 -5.83
CA GLU A 371 -0.23 -37.60 -5.01
C GLU A 371 -1.45 -38.47 -5.36
N ALA A 372 -2.62 -37.88 -5.56
CA ALA A 372 -3.83 -38.60 -5.95
C ALA A 372 -3.68 -39.29 -7.31
N LEU A 373 -3.11 -38.58 -8.31
CA LEU A 373 -2.80 -39.16 -9.61
C LEU A 373 -1.74 -40.26 -9.51
N ARG A 374 -0.73 -40.09 -8.65
CA ARG A 374 0.29 -41.11 -8.40
C ARG A 374 -0.32 -42.38 -7.80
N GLN A 375 -1.23 -42.26 -6.85
CA GLN A 375 -1.92 -43.40 -6.25
C GLN A 375 -2.81 -44.11 -7.27
N PHE A 376 -3.60 -43.35 -8.06
CA PHE A 376 -4.39 -43.91 -9.16
C PHE A 376 -3.53 -44.78 -10.09
N ARG A 377 -2.38 -44.24 -10.51
CA ARG A 377 -1.42 -44.96 -11.37
C ARG A 377 -0.85 -46.21 -10.72
N ALA A 378 -0.55 -46.15 -9.43
CA ALA A 378 -0.06 -47.31 -8.69
C ALA A 378 -1.10 -48.42 -8.70
N LEU A 379 -2.35 -48.11 -8.34
CA LEU A 379 -3.44 -49.09 -8.34
C LEU A 379 -3.72 -49.68 -9.73
N VAL A 380 -3.63 -48.89 -10.80
CA VAL A 380 -3.75 -49.39 -12.18
C VAL A 380 -2.62 -50.37 -12.51
N ARG A 381 -1.37 -50.02 -12.18
CA ARG A 381 -0.22 -50.91 -12.41
C ARG A 381 -0.30 -52.20 -11.59
N ASP A 382 -0.69 -52.11 -10.33
CA ASP A 382 -0.85 -53.29 -9.47
C ASP A 382 -1.95 -54.21 -10.02
N HIS A 383 -3.03 -53.64 -10.54
CA HIS A 383 -4.08 -54.41 -11.21
C HIS A 383 -3.55 -55.11 -12.49
N ILE A 384 -2.78 -54.41 -13.33
CA ILE A 384 -2.18 -55.00 -14.54
C ILE A 384 -1.20 -56.12 -14.18
N ALA A 385 -0.35 -55.92 -13.17
CA ALA A 385 0.60 -56.92 -12.69
C ALA A 385 -0.09 -58.18 -12.16
N ALA A 386 -1.21 -58.02 -11.45
CA ALA A 386 -2.01 -59.15 -10.98
C ALA A 386 -2.61 -60.00 -12.11
N LEU A 387 -2.75 -59.44 -13.32
CA LEU A 387 -3.36 -60.09 -14.49
C LEU A 387 -2.33 -60.71 -15.45
N GLU A 388 -1.03 -60.67 -15.14
CA GLU A 388 0.02 -61.15 -16.05
C GLU A 388 -0.16 -62.60 -16.52
N VAL A 389 -0.60 -63.49 -15.63
CA VAL A 389 -0.84 -64.92 -15.96
C VAL A 389 -2.05 -65.08 -16.88
N GLU A 390 -3.06 -64.21 -16.73
CA GLU A 390 -4.29 -64.27 -17.51
C GLU A 390 -4.10 -63.79 -18.95
N PHE A 391 -3.14 -62.89 -19.18
CA PHE A 391 -2.73 -62.48 -20.54
C PHE A 391 -2.08 -63.60 -21.36
N GLN A 392 -1.96 -64.82 -20.83
CA GLN A 392 -1.38 -65.96 -21.55
C GLN A 392 -2.41 -66.98 -22.03
N GLN A 393 -3.69 -66.88 -21.60
CA GLN A 393 -4.71 -67.89 -21.90
C GLN A 393 -5.83 -67.33 -22.80
N PRO A 394 -5.80 -67.59 -24.12
CA PRO A 394 -6.84 -67.11 -25.03
C PRO A 394 -8.20 -67.78 -24.76
N PRO A 395 -9.31 -67.03 -24.76
CA PRO A 395 -10.64 -67.60 -24.58
C PRO A 395 -11.05 -68.46 -25.80
N SER A 396 -11.69 -69.60 -25.54
CA SER A 396 -12.15 -70.53 -26.59
C SER A 396 -13.17 -69.91 -27.55
N GLU A 397 -13.98 -68.97 -27.05
CA GLU A 397 -15.06 -68.31 -27.82
C GLU A 397 -14.57 -67.14 -28.69
N LEU A 398 -13.26 -66.81 -28.67
CA LEU A 398 -12.66 -65.68 -29.40
C LEU A 398 -13.31 -64.31 -29.10
N GLY A 399 -14.05 -64.19 -28.00
CA GLY A 399 -14.64 -62.94 -27.52
C GLY A 399 -13.66 -62.11 -26.69
N PRO A 400 -14.03 -60.86 -26.32
CA PRO A 400 -13.26 -60.04 -25.40
C PRO A 400 -13.03 -60.79 -24.07
N PRO A 401 -11.79 -60.89 -23.57
CA PRO A 401 -11.53 -61.50 -22.27
C PRO A 401 -12.27 -60.76 -21.14
N TRP A 402 -12.51 -61.46 -20.04
CA TRP A 402 -13.21 -60.89 -18.90
C TRP A 402 -12.44 -59.71 -18.28
N PHE A 403 -11.10 -59.81 -18.22
CA PHE A 403 -10.25 -58.73 -17.71
C PHE A 403 -10.42 -57.46 -18.56
N LEU A 404 -10.52 -57.60 -19.89
CA LEU A 404 -10.69 -56.47 -20.80
C LEU A 404 -12.06 -55.84 -20.58
N SER A 405 -13.11 -56.67 -20.44
CA SER A 405 -14.47 -56.19 -20.17
C SER A 405 -14.56 -55.44 -18.84
N ASN A 406 -13.88 -55.92 -17.79
CA ASN A 406 -13.80 -55.25 -16.50
C ASN A 406 -12.99 -53.94 -16.58
N ALA A 407 -11.83 -53.95 -17.23
CA ALA A 407 -10.99 -52.76 -17.42
C ALA A 407 -11.75 -51.67 -18.20
N LEU A 408 -12.45 -52.06 -19.27
CA LEU A 408 -13.29 -51.18 -20.07
C LEU A 408 -14.46 -50.57 -19.27
N THR A 409 -15.11 -51.35 -18.41
CA THR A 409 -16.17 -50.87 -17.51
C THR A 409 -15.61 -49.83 -16.51
N ARG A 410 -14.42 -50.10 -15.94
CA ARG A 410 -13.73 -49.17 -15.03
C ARG A 410 -13.32 -47.89 -15.76
N LEU A 411 -12.77 -48.01 -16.97
CA LEU A 411 -12.41 -46.87 -17.81
C LEU A 411 -13.64 -46.03 -18.15
N GLU A 412 -14.79 -46.64 -18.46
CA GLU A 412 -16.04 -45.92 -18.69
C GLU A 412 -16.46 -45.08 -17.47
N ALA A 413 -16.32 -45.61 -16.25
CA ALA A 413 -16.61 -44.85 -15.04
C ALA A 413 -15.63 -43.67 -14.83
N ILE A 414 -14.34 -43.86 -15.17
CA ILE A 414 -13.31 -42.81 -15.15
C ILE A 414 -13.64 -41.73 -16.18
N MET A 415 -14.01 -42.11 -17.40
CA MET A 415 -14.39 -41.19 -18.48
C MET A 415 -15.64 -40.39 -18.13
N LYS A 416 -16.67 -41.00 -17.54
CA LYS A 416 -17.86 -40.27 -17.02
C LYS A 416 -17.48 -39.26 -15.94
N THR A 417 -16.55 -39.62 -15.06
CA THR A 417 -16.06 -38.71 -14.01
C THR A 417 -15.33 -37.52 -14.64
N PHE A 418 -14.43 -37.77 -15.61
CA PHE A 418 -13.73 -36.72 -16.34
C PHE A 418 -14.68 -35.85 -17.17
N GLU A 419 -15.72 -36.44 -17.76
CA GLU A 419 -16.74 -35.72 -18.52
C GLU A 419 -17.52 -34.74 -17.64
N SER A 420 -17.90 -35.18 -16.45
CA SER A 420 -18.61 -34.35 -15.46
C SER A 420 -17.71 -33.34 -14.75
N SER A 421 -16.40 -33.58 -14.72
CA SER A 421 -15.44 -32.67 -14.12
C SER A 421 -15.37 -31.42 -14.98
N LEU A 422 -15.56 -30.26 -14.37
CA LEU A 422 -15.64 -28.96 -15.04
C LEU A 422 -14.24 -28.48 -15.50
N ALA A 423 -13.52 -29.31 -16.27
CA ALA A 423 -12.26 -28.96 -16.89
C ALA A 423 -12.54 -28.02 -18.07
N ALA A 424 -12.44 -26.71 -17.81
CA ALA A 424 -12.56 -25.64 -18.80
C ALA A 424 -11.32 -25.54 -19.71
N SER A 425 -10.81 -26.67 -20.17
CA SER A 425 -9.66 -26.74 -21.07
C SER A 425 -10.11 -26.87 -22.51
N GLU A 426 -9.50 -26.10 -23.40
CA GLU A 426 -9.77 -26.18 -24.84
C GLU A 426 -9.27 -27.51 -25.44
N ASP A 427 -8.36 -28.22 -24.75
CA ASP A 427 -7.75 -29.47 -25.22
C ASP A 427 -7.90 -30.64 -24.21
N ARG A 428 -9.15 -31.06 -24.02
CA ARG A 428 -9.52 -32.20 -23.15
C ARG A 428 -8.91 -33.52 -23.61
N GLU A 429 -8.60 -33.65 -24.89
CA GLU A 429 -8.03 -34.87 -25.47
C GLU A 429 -6.57 -35.05 -25.01
N CYS A 430 -5.76 -33.99 -25.02
CA CYS A 430 -4.40 -34.04 -24.48
C CYS A 430 -4.37 -34.34 -22.97
N GLU A 431 -5.28 -33.76 -22.18
CA GLU A 431 -5.35 -34.00 -20.73
C GLU A 431 -5.66 -35.46 -20.39
N PHE A 432 -6.59 -36.07 -21.13
CA PHE A 432 -7.01 -37.45 -20.88
C PHE A 432 -6.06 -38.50 -21.48
N THR A 433 -5.17 -38.10 -22.39
CA THR A 433 -4.22 -39.00 -23.06
C THR A 433 -3.39 -39.81 -22.08
N ASN A 434 -2.89 -39.19 -21.00
CA ASN A 434 -2.09 -39.90 -19.98
C ASN A 434 -2.90 -41.01 -19.29
N VAL A 435 -4.19 -40.77 -19.02
CA VAL A 435 -5.07 -41.77 -18.41
C VAL A 435 -5.29 -42.95 -19.36
N LEU A 436 -5.46 -42.70 -20.67
CA LEU A 436 -5.55 -43.75 -21.67
C LEU A 436 -4.25 -44.56 -21.78
N VAL A 437 -3.10 -43.89 -21.79
CA VAL A 437 -1.78 -44.55 -21.82
C VAL A 437 -1.61 -45.50 -20.64
N GLU A 438 -2.07 -45.12 -19.45
CA GLU A 438 -1.88 -45.89 -18.23
C GLU A 438 -2.96 -46.97 -18.01
N ALA A 439 -4.24 -46.64 -18.24
CA ALA A 439 -5.37 -47.48 -17.86
C ALA A 439 -6.07 -48.19 -19.03
N PHE A 440 -5.66 -47.93 -20.28
CA PHE A 440 -6.26 -48.54 -21.47
C PHE A 440 -5.23 -49.31 -22.32
N GLN A 441 -4.09 -48.67 -22.66
CA GLN A 441 -3.08 -49.28 -23.55
C GLN A 441 -2.52 -50.63 -23.08
N PRO A 442 -2.24 -50.85 -21.78
CA PRO A 442 -1.69 -52.12 -21.32
C PRO A 442 -2.66 -53.28 -21.55
N PHE A 443 -3.96 -53.07 -21.39
CA PHE A 443 -4.98 -54.10 -21.64
C PHE A 443 -5.09 -54.44 -23.12
N MET A 444 -5.04 -53.42 -24.00
CA MET A 444 -5.04 -53.65 -25.45
C MET A 444 -3.78 -54.40 -25.90
N SER A 445 -2.61 -54.03 -25.36
CA SER A 445 -1.34 -54.72 -25.62
C SER A 445 -1.38 -56.16 -25.11
N GLY A 446 -2.00 -56.41 -23.95
CA GLY A 446 -2.26 -57.75 -23.43
C GLY A 446 -3.07 -58.60 -24.40
N CYS A 447 -4.15 -58.05 -24.96
CA CYS A 447 -4.93 -58.74 -26.00
C CYS A 447 -4.12 -58.99 -27.30
N GLU A 448 -3.28 -58.05 -27.71
CA GLU A 448 -2.39 -58.23 -28.88
C GLU A 448 -1.37 -59.35 -28.66
N ASN A 449 -0.81 -59.45 -27.45
CA ASN A 449 0.08 -60.54 -27.08
C ASN A 449 -0.64 -61.89 -27.05
N MET A 450 -1.86 -61.95 -26.49
CA MET A 450 -2.67 -63.18 -26.49
C MET A 450 -2.96 -63.67 -27.90
N ALA A 451 -3.22 -62.76 -28.84
CA ALA A 451 -3.51 -63.10 -30.23
C ALA A 451 -2.33 -63.76 -30.95
N MET A 452 -1.09 -63.55 -30.49
CA MET A 452 0.09 -64.23 -31.04
C MET A 452 0.08 -65.74 -30.79
N ALA A 453 -0.59 -66.20 -29.73
CA ALA A 453 -0.72 -67.62 -29.39
C ALA A 453 -1.89 -68.31 -30.10
N ILE A 454 -2.72 -67.57 -30.85
CA ILE A 454 -3.90 -68.09 -31.56
C ILE A 454 -3.54 -68.27 -33.05
N GLU A 455 -3.92 -69.40 -33.64
CA GLU A 455 -3.70 -69.65 -35.06
C GLU A 455 -4.62 -68.78 -35.96
N PRO A 456 -4.15 -68.34 -37.15
CA PRO A 456 -5.00 -67.69 -38.14
C PRO A 456 -6.09 -68.64 -38.67
N PRO A 457 -7.32 -68.15 -38.93
CA PRO A 457 -7.76 -66.76 -38.89
C PRO A 457 -8.34 -66.32 -37.53
N SER A 458 -8.37 -67.22 -36.55
CA SER A 458 -9.00 -67.01 -35.24
C SER A 458 -8.38 -65.87 -34.45
N ASN A 459 -7.07 -65.61 -34.62
CA ASN A 459 -6.39 -64.48 -34.01
C ASN A 459 -6.94 -63.12 -34.46
N ALA A 460 -7.21 -62.95 -35.76
CA ALA A 460 -7.78 -61.74 -36.32
C ALA A 460 -9.22 -61.53 -35.82
N ILE A 461 -10.02 -62.60 -35.74
CA ILE A 461 -11.38 -62.56 -35.19
C ILE A 461 -11.36 -62.10 -33.73
N PHE A 462 -10.47 -62.68 -32.91
CA PHE A 462 -10.29 -62.31 -31.51
C PHE A 462 -9.91 -60.82 -31.33
N LEU A 463 -8.94 -60.34 -32.12
CA LEU A 463 -8.53 -58.93 -32.06
C LEU A 463 -9.61 -57.96 -32.53
N ILE A 464 -10.35 -58.32 -33.59
CA ILE A 464 -11.51 -57.53 -34.04
C ILE A 464 -12.54 -57.41 -32.92
N ASN A 465 -12.88 -58.52 -32.25
CA ASN A 465 -13.84 -58.51 -31.15
C ASN A 465 -13.37 -57.64 -29.98
N CYS A 466 -12.11 -57.76 -29.57
CA CYS A 466 -11.52 -56.92 -28.51
C CYS A 466 -11.53 -55.43 -28.89
N LYS A 467 -11.08 -55.08 -30.10
CA LYS A 467 -11.02 -53.71 -30.59
C LYS A 467 -12.41 -53.10 -30.80
N LEU A 468 -13.40 -53.89 -31.22
CA LEU A 468 -14.79 -53.44 -31.32
C LEU A 468 -15.39 -53.11 -29.95
N ALA A 469 -15.11 -53.94 -28.93
CA ALA A 469 -15.55 -53.67 -27.56
C ALA A 469 -14.95 -52.35 -27.02
N ALA A 470 -13.65 -52.14 -27.24
CA ALA A 470 -12.97 -50.89 -26.89
C ALA A 470 -13.55 -49.67 -27.64
N ALA A 471 -13.66 -49.76 -28.97
CA ALA A 471 -14.18 -48.66 -29.80
C ALA A 471 -15.61 -48.25 -29.41
N LYS A 472 -16.44 -49.21 -29.00
CA LYS A 472 -17.82 -48.94 -28.55
C LYS A 472 -17.87 -47.98 -27.37
N ILE A 473 -16.95 -48.13 -26.42
CA ILE A 473 -16.94 -47.33 -25.19
C ILE A 473 -16.29 -45.97 -25.45
N LEU A 474 -15.18 -45.93 -26.18
CA LEU A 474 -14.51 -44.67 -26.54
C LEU A 474 -15.44 -43.75 -27.36
N LYS A 475 -16.24 -44.30 -28.27
CA LYS A 475 -17.16 -43.51 -29.13
C LYS A 475 -18.10 -42.57 -28.36
N GLY A 476 -18.41 -42.89 -27.10
CA GLY A 476 -19.29 -42.06 -26.25
C GLY A 476 -18.69 -40.73 -25.81
N PHE A 477 -17.38 -40.54 -25.93
CA PHE A 477 -16.66 -39.42 -25.33
C PHE A 477 -15.85 -38.64 -26.36
N ASP A 478 -16.06 -37.33 -26.44
CA ASP A 478 -15.41 -36.42 -27.39
C ASP A 478 -13.88 -36.41 -27.26
N PHE A 479 -13.37 -36.42 -26.03
CA PHE A 479 -11.95 -36.39 -25.67
C PHE A 479 -11.19 -37.71 -25.93
N THR A 480 -11.84 -38.72 -26.52
CA THR A 480 -11.17 -39.99 -26.89
C THR A 480 -11.12 -40.21 -28.41
N ARG A 481 -11.45 -39.19 -29.20
CA ARG A 481 -11.65 -39.30 -30.65
C ARG A 481 -10.44 -39.86 -31.38
N GLY A 482 -9.23 -39.39 -31.06
CA GLY A 482 -7.98 -39.84 -31.66
C GLY A 482 -7.71 -41.30 -31.34
N GLU A 483 -7.87 -41.71 -30.09
CA GLU A 483 -7.72 -43.11 -29.68
C GLU A 483 -8.77 -44.01 -30.36
N ALA A 484 -10.03 -43.56 -30.42
CA ALA A 484 -11.10 -44.27 -31.12
C ALA A 484 -10.85 -44.37 -32.64
N ALA A 485 -10.19 -43.39 -33.26
CA ALA A 485 -9.76 -43.45 -34.66
C ALA A 485 -8.67 -44.51 -34.85
N ARG A 486 -7.66 -44.53 -33.98
CA ARG A 486 -6.57 -45.50 -33.99
C ARG A 486 -7.07 -46.94 -33.83
N ILE A 487 -8.01 -47.17 -32.92
CA ILE A 487 -8.63 -48.50 -32.75
C ILE A 487 -9.43 -48.91 -34.00
N ARG A 488 -10.14 -47.99 -34.65
CA ARG A 488 -10.89 -48.26 -35.91
C ARG A 488 -9.98 -48.59 -37.09
N GLU A 489 -8.84 -47.93 -37.19
CA GLU A 489 -7.81 -48.28 -38.17
C GLU A 489 -7.27 -49.69 -37.92
N GLY A 490 -6.99 -50.02 -36.64
CA GLY A 490 -6.61 -51.37 -36.23
C GLY A 490 -7.65 -52.44 -36.59
N ILE A 491 -8.94 -52.17 -36.39
CA ILE A 491 -10.03 -53.07 -36.81
C ILE A 491 -9.99 -53.30 -38.33
N SER A 492 -9.83 -52.23 -39.11
CA SER A 492 -9.80 -52.31 -40.58
C SER A 492 -8.63 -53.15 -41.08
N SER A 493 -7.47 -53.03 -40.42
CA SER A 493 -6.28 -53.85 -40.70
C SER A 493 -6.53 -55.33 -40.44
N GLU A 494 -7.09 -55.70 -39.27
CA GLU A 494 -7.39 -57.10 -38.94
C GLU A 494 -8.50 -57.69 -39.83
N VAL A 495 -9.52 -56.89 -40.19
CA VAL A 495 -10.54 -57.30 -41.16
C VAL A 495 -9.90 -57.59 -42.52
N GLY A 496 -8.95 -56.77 -42.97
CA GLY A 496 -8.20 -57.00 -44.20
C GLY A 496 -7.46 -58.35 -44.19
N LYS A 497 -6.79 -58.70 -43.09
CA LYS A 497 -6.12 -60.00 -42.91
C LYS A 497 -7.11 -61.17 -42.97
N LEU A 498 -8.26 -61.03 -42.29
CA LEU A 498 -9.31 -62.05 -42.28
C LEU A 498 -9.91 -62.28 -43.68
N VAL A 499 -10.19 -61.21 -44.41
CA VAL A 499 -10.69 -61.26 -45.80
C VAL A 499 -9.66 -61.92 -46.71
N ALA A 500 -8.38 -61.55 -46.61
CA ALA A 500 -7.32 -62.16 -47.41
C ALA A 500 -7.17 -63.68 -47.13
N PHE A 501 -7.23 -64.07 -45.85
CA PHE A 501 -7.17 -65.48 -45.46
C PHE A 501 -8.36 -66.28 -46.01
N GLN A 502 -9.59 -65.78 -45.81
CA GLN A 502 -10.80 -66.43 -46.32
C GLN A 502 -10.80 -66.51 -47.85
N HIS A 503 -10.38 -65.44 -48.53
CA HIS A 503 -10.23 -65.41 -49.98
C HIS A 503 -9.25 -66.50 -50.45
N HIS A 504 -8.09 -66.63 -49.81
CA HIS A 504 -7.12 -67.68 -50.14
C HIS A 504 -7.67 -69.08 -49.88
N PHE A 505 -8.32 -69.30 -48.73
CA PHE A 505 -8.94 -70.57 -48.38
C PHE A 505 -9.99 -71.01 -49.41
N PHE A 506 -10.91 -70.12 -49.80
CA PHE A 506 -11.93 -70.43 -50.80
C PHE A 506 -11.35 -70.59 -52.21
N CYS A 507 -10.40 -69.75 -52.63
CA CYS A 507 -9.75 -69.87 -53.94
C CYS A 507 -8.94 -71.17 -54.07
N GLY A 508 -8.26 -71.58 -53.00
CA GLY A 508 -7.54 -72.86 -52.93
C GLY A 508 -8.49 -74.05 -52.92
N GLY A 509 -9.51 -74.03 -52.06
CA GLY A 509 -10.48 -75.13 -51.92
C GLY A 509 -11.39 -75.33 -53.14
N SER A 510 -11.69 -74.26 -53.88
CA SER A 510 -12.50 -74.32 -55.12
C SER A 510 -11.69 -74.60 -56.39
N GLY A 511 -10.35 -74.51 -56.33
CA GLY A 511 -9.48 -74.59 -57.50
C GLY A 511 -9.56 -73.39 -58.45
N LEU A 512 -10.25 -72.31 -58.06
CA LEU A 512 -10.40 -71.08 -58.85
C LEU A 512 -9.15 -70.18 -58.85
N GLY A 513 -8.21 -70.41 -57.92
CA GLY A 513 -6.98 -69.61 -57.79
C GLY A 513 -6.22 -69.39 -59.12
N PRO A 514 -5.83 -70.45 -59.84
CA PRO A 514 -5.11 -70.33 -61.12
C PRO A 514 -5.89 -69.60 -62.23
N LEU A 515 -7.23 -69.59 -62.15
CA LEU A 515 -8.09 -68.92 -63.14
C LEU A 515 -8.19 -67.41 -62.85
N LEU A 516 -8.26 -67.03 -61.57
CA LEU A 516 -8.25 -65.63 -61.13
C LEU A 516 -6.90 -64.96 -61.39
N GLU A 517 -5.79 -65.66 -61.16
CA GLU A 517 -4.43 -65.17 -61.46
C GLU A 517 -4.22 -64.93 -62.96
N ARG A 518 -4.72 -65.82 -63.82
CA ARG A 518 -4.70 -65.62 -65.30
C ARG A 518 -5.60 -64.48 -65.77
N GLY A 519 -6.68 -64.20 -65.04
CA GLY A 519 -7.60 -63.11 -65.33
C GLY A 519 -7.06 -61.73 -64.95
N GLN A 520 -6.21 -61.63 -63.93
CA GLN A 520 -5.55 -60.38 -63.52
C GLN A 520 -4.29 -60.05 -64.34
N ALA A 521 -3.71 -61.02 -65.03
CA ALA A 521 -2.54 -60.84 -65.91
C ALA A 521 -2.91 -60.38 -67.35
N ARG A 522 -4.22 -60.20 -67.62
CA ARG A 522 -4.75 -59.51 -68.81
C ARG A 522 -5.30 -58.17 -68.39
#